data_AF-A0A9E5KQZ5-F1
#
_entry.id   AF-A0A9E5KQZ5-F1
#
_cell.length_a   1.000
_cell.length_b   1.000
_cell.length_c   1.000
_cell.angle_alpha   90.00
_cell.angle_beta   90.00
_cell.angle_gamma   90.00
#
_symmetry.space_group_name_H-M   'P 1'
#
loop_
_entity.id
_entity.type
_entity.pdbx_description
1 polymer ?
#
loop_
_entity_poly.entity_id
_entity_poly.type
_entity_poly.pdbx_seq_one_letter_code
_entity_poly.pdbx_strand_id
1 'polypeptide(L)'
;MTVVSGILEAMKGSSEGRIRQFSDGLVEREDDPVVLPDFMQRNGVAPGAAITVEVEERQSRRTHRMHMVASKLVAIEGMTPEDYRKRKNFSELTALDPQPRISLEHRGCPPACRLI
;
A
#
# COMPACT_ATOMS: atom_id res chain seq x y z
N MET A 1 -12.09 1.35 17.47
CA MET A 1 -11.41 0.65 16.37
C MET A 1 -10.75 1.71 15.51
N THR A 2 -9.45 1.59 15.29
CA THR A 2 -8.69 2.57 14.51
C THR A 2 -8.52 2.02 13.10
N VAL A 3 -8.75 2.85 12.08
CA VAL A 3 -8.55 2.50 10.67
C VAL A 3 -7.36 3.28 10.16
N VAL A 4 -6.43 2.60 9.50
CA VAL A 4 -5.18 3.19 9.01
C VAL A 4 -4.99 2.78 7.55
N SER A 5 -4.50 3.71 6.74
CA SER A 5 -4.15 3.50 5.34
C SER A 5 -2.66 3.74 5.12
N GLY A 6 -2.03 2.98 4.23
CA GLY A 6 -0.62 3.18 3.90
C GLY A 6 -0.10 2.14 2.92
N ILE A 7 1.20 2.16 2.65
CA ILE A 7 1.85 1.20 1.75
C ILE A 7 2.40 0.03 2.56
N LEU A 8 2.06 -1.19 2.14
CA LEU A 8 2.62 -2.41 2.74
C LEU A 8 4.08 -2.59 2.32
N GLU A 9 5.00 -2.53 3.26
CA GLU A 9 6.42 -2.83 3.05
C GLU A 9 6.79 -4.19 3.67
N ALA A 10 7.56 -5.00 2.94
CA ALA A 10 8.17 -6.21 3.49
C ALA A 10 9.45 -5.86 4.26
N MET A 11 9.57 -6.34 5.49
CA MET A 11 10.77 -6.10 6.30
C MET A 11 11.92 -7.00 5.84
N LYS A 12 13.13 -6.44 5.68
CA LYS A 12 14.32 -7.23 5.34
C LYS A 12 14.62 -8.24 6.47
N GLY A 13 14.70 -9.53 6.12
CA GLY A 13 15.04 -10.59 7.05
C GLY A 13 13.91 -10.98 8.03
N SER A 14 12.69 -10.48 7.83
CA SER A 14 11.50 -10.90 8.58
C SER A 14 10.37 -11.27 7.62
N SER A 15 9.51 -12.19 8.03
CA SER A 15 8.28 -12.51 7.30
C SER A 15 7.14 -11.51 7.60
N GLU A 16 7.35 -10.61 8.58
CA GLU A 16 6.41 -9.54 8.92
C GLU A 16 6.57 -8.35 7.97
N GLY A 17 5.48 -7.60 7.79
CA GLY A 17 5.45 -6.34 7.07
C GLY A 17 5.13 -5.14 7.97
N ARG A 18 5.26 -3.94 7.40
CA ARG A 18 4.87 -2.67 8.02
C ARG A 18 3.95 -1.89 7.09
N ILE A 19 3.02 -1.13 7.64
CA ILE A 19 2.19 -0.19 6.88
C ILE A 19 2.79 1.20 6.99
N ARG A 20 3.58 1.61 5.99
CA ARG A 20 4.21 2.92 5.96
C ARG A 20 3.18 4.01 5.68
N GLN A 21 3.12 5.00 6.56
CA GLN A 21 2.25 6.16 6.38
C GLN A 21 2.83 7.13 5.35
N PHE A 22 2.10 7.36 4.25
CA PHE A 22 2.52 8.25 3.18
C PHE A 22 2.25 9.71 3.56
N SER A 23 3.20 10.32 4.28
CA SER A 23 3.15 11.74 4.67
C SER A 23 4.19 12.55 3.91
N ASP A 24 5.47 12.42 4.27
CA ASP A 24 6.62 13.02 3.59
C ASP A 24 7.46 11.93 2.88
N GLY A 25 6.77 11.05 2.17
CA GLY A 25 7.34 9.83 1.56
C GLY A 25 7.19 8.57 2.43
N LEU A 26 7.91 7.51 2.06
CA LEU A 26 7.90 6.20 2.73
C LEU A 26 8.99 6.13 3.80
N VAL A 27 8.89 7.01 4.79
CA VAL A 27 9.84 7.06 5.91
C VAL A 27 9.44 6.03 6.96
N GLU A 28 10.42 5.27 7.44
CA GLU A 28 10.23 4.31 8.53
C GLU A 28 9.90 5.02 9.85
N ARG A 29 8.84 4.57 10.52
CA ARG A 29 8.48 5.02 11.86
C ARG A 29 8.28 3.85 12.81
N GLU A 30 8.52 4.10 14.09
CA GLU A 30 8.33 3.09 15.15
C GLU A 30 6.86 2.70 15.36
N ASP A 31 5.94 3.62 15.05
CA ASP A 31 4.49 3.46 15.18
C ASP A 31 3.82 2.84 13.94
N ASP A 32 4.59 2.54 12.89
CA ASP A 32 4.04 1.88 11.69
C ASP A 32 3.39 0.54 12.06
N PRO A 33 2.11 0.33 11.70
CA PRO A 33 1.40 -0.90 12.05
C PRO A 33 2.11 -2.15 11.52
N VAL A 34 2.17 -3.18 12.35
CA VAL A 34 2.72 -4.50 12.00
C VAL A 34 1.70 -5.28 11.19
N VAL A 35 2.17 -5.93 10.13
CA VAL A 35 1.37 -6.88 9.34
C VAL A 35 1.98 -8.26 9.46
N LEU A 36 1.22 -9.19 10.04
CA LEU A 36 1.70 -10.55 10.26
C LEU A 36 1.66 -11.38 8.96
N PRO A 37 2.53 -12.41 8.82
CA PRO A 37 2.57 -13.27 7.64
C PRO A 37 1.21 -13.91 7.33
N ASP A 38 0.53 -14.41 8.37
CA ASP A 38 -0.81 -14.99 8.28
C ASP A 38 -1.83 -14.01 7.69
N PHE A 39 -1.75 -12.73 8.08
CA PHE A 39 -2.65 -11.70 7.56
C PHE A 39 -2.40 -11.48 6.07
N MET A 40 -1.14 -11.41 5.65
CA MET A 40 -0.77 -11.25 4.24
C MET A 40 -1.23 -12.44 3.40
N GLN A 41 -0.97 -13.66 3.88
CA GLN A 41 -1.34 -14.90 3.20
C GLN A 41 -2.86 -15.05 3.07
N ARG A 42 -3.64 -14.84 4.14
CA ARG A 42 -5.11 -14.97 4.13
C ARG A 42 -5.78 -13.95 3.21
N ASN A 43 -5.23 -12.74 3.14
CA ASN A 43 -5.81 -11.67 2.34
C ASN A 43 -5.30 -11.64 0.90
N GLY A 44 -4.13 -12.23 0.62
CA GLY A 44 -3.50 -12.21 -0.71
C GLY A 44 -2.92 -10.85 -1.07
N VAL A 45 -2.43 -10.10 -0.08
CA VAL A 45 -1.82 -8.77 -0.30
C VAL A 45 -0.32 -8.90 -0.54
N ALA A 46 0.18 -8.17 -1.54
CA ALA A 46 1.59 -8.14 -1.89
C ALA A 46 2.27 -6.86 -1.34
N PRO A 47 3.56 -6.91 -0.99
CA PRO A 47 4.33 -5.71 -0.70
C PRO A 47 4.29 -4.71 -1.86
N GLY A 48 4.29 -3.43 -1.54
CA GLY A 48 4.10 -2.31 -2.47
C GLY A 48 2.65 -1.89 -2.64
N ALA A 49 1.67 -2.71 -2.22
CA ALA A 49 0.26 -2.35 -2.33
C ALA A 49 -0.14 -1.29 -1.29
N ALA A 50 -0.97 -0.34 -1.71
CA ALA A 50 -1.70 0.54 -0.81
C ALA A 50 -2.84 -0.23 -0.14
N ILE A 51 -2.81 -0.34 1.19
CA ILE A 51 -3.84 -1.06 1.95
C ILE A 51 -4.48 -0.15 3.01
N THR A 52 -5.76 -0.40 3.27
CA THR A 52 -6.50 0.18 4.39
C THR A 52 -6.94 -0.95 5.31
N VAL A 53 -6.58 -0.86 6.58
CA VAL A 53 -6.83 -1.91 7.57
C VAL A 53 -7.40 -1.34 8.86
N GLU A 54 -8.23 -2.11 9.54
CA GLU A 54 -8.46 -1.93 10.95
C GLU A 54 -7.22 -2.45 11.71
N VAL A 55 -6.82 -1.72 12.74
CA VAL A 55 -5.68 -2.06 13.59
C VAL A 55 -6.11 -2.23 15.04
N GLU A 56 -5.43 -3.11 15.73
CA GLU A 56 -5.59 -3.36 17.17
C GLU A 56 -4.25 -3.24 17.88
N GLU A 57 -4.28 -2.79 19.13
CA GLU A 57 -3.07 -2.76 19.96
C GLU A 57 -2.78 -4.16 20.50
N ARG A 58 -1.59 -4.68 20.23
CA ARG A 58 -1.10 -5.94 20.80
C ARG A 58 0.23 -5.71 21.49
N GLN A 59 0.41 -6.38 22.62
CA GLN A 59 1.69 -6.40 23.31
C GLN A 59 2.66 -7.36 22.61
N SER A 60 3.85 -6.87 22.28
CA SER A 60 4.94 -7.72 21.81
C SER A 60 5.42 -8.63 22.93
N ARG A 61 5.56 -9.93 22.63
CA ARG A 61 6.08 -10.92 23.59
C ARG A 61 7.58 -10.74 23.89
N ARG A 62 8.33 -10.09 22.99
CA ARG A 62 9.79 -9.93 23.12
C ARG A 62 10.17 -8.66 23.87
N THR A 63 9.49 -7.55 23.56
CA THR A 63 9.84 -6.22 24.08
C THR A 63 8.86 -5.71 25.12
N HIS A 64 7.74 -6.41 25.34
CA HIS A 64 6.62 -5.97 26.18
C HIS A 64 6.01 -4.61 25.80
N ARG A 65 6.40 -4.03 24.66
CA ARG A 65 5.84 -2.78 24.12
C ARG A 65 4.51 -3.06 23.42
N MET A 66 3.61 -2.08 23.48
CA MET A 66 2.36 -2.08 22.71
C MET A 66 2.67 -1.66 21.28
N HIS A 67 2.15 -2.40 20.30
CA HIS A 67 2.25 -2.08 18.89
C HIS A 67 0.89 -2.21 18.22
N MET A 68 0.64 -1.39 17.21
CA MET A 68 -0.52 -1.51 16.35
C MET A 68 -0.29 -2.68 15.39
N VAL A 69 -1.26 -3.60 15.30
CA VAL A 69 -1.22 -4.78 14.43
C VAL A 69 -2.45 -4.78 13.54
N ALA A 70 -2.26 -5.02 12.25
CA ALA A 70 -3.36 -5.14 11.30
C ALA A 70 -4.25 -6.35 11.66
N SER A 71 -5.53 -6.09 11.92
CA SER A 71 -6.51 -7.11 12.33
C SER A 71 -7.45 -7.48 11.19
N LYS A 72 -7.93 -6.50 10.42
CA LYS A 72 -8.89 -6.72 9.33
C LYS A 72 -8.60 -5.83 8.13
N LEU A 73 -8.66 -6.42 6.94
CA LEU A 73 -8.48 -5.70 5.68
C LEU A 73 -9.79 -5.02 5.27
N VAL A 74 -9.72 -3.73 4.96
CA VAL A 74 -10.85 -2.91 4.49
C VAL A 74 -10.77 -2.70 2.99
N ALA A 75 -9.61 -2.29 2.48
CA ALA A 75 -9.41 -2.01 1.06
C ALA A 75 -7.96 -2.28 0.59
N ILE A 76 -7.81 -2.56 -0.70
CA ILE A 76 -6.52 -2.69 -1.40
C ILE A 76 -6.58 -1.81 -2.65
N GLU A 77 -5.62 -0.91 -2.84
CA GLU A 77 -5.54 0.03 -3.96
C GLU A 77 -6.85 0.83 -4.17
N GLY A 78 -7.51 1.20 -3.06
CA GLY A 78 -8.80 1.89 -3.06
C GLY A 78 -10.01 1.03 -3.47
N MET A 79 -9.85 -0.28 -3.66
CA MET A 79 -10.91 -1.22 -4.02
C MET A 79 -11.21 -2.21 -2.90
N THR A 80 -12.34 -2.92 -3.01
CA THR A 80 -12.65 -4.03 -2.10
C THR A 80 -11.67 -5.20 -2.30
N PRO A 81 -11.42 -6.02 -1.27
CA PRO A 81 -10.55 -7.19 -1.41
C PRO A 81 -11.05 -8.19 -2.46
N GLU A 82 -12.37 -8.30 -2.63
CA GLU A 82 -13.00 -9.20 -3.62
C GLU A 82 -12.72 -8.76 -5.05
N ASP A 83 -12.77 -7.45 -5.32
CA ASP A 83 -12.50 -6.91 -6.65
C ASP A 83 -11.02 -6.93 -6.98
N TYR A 84 -10.15 -6.68 -6.00
CA TYR A 84 -8.71 -6.76 -6.18
C TYR A 84 -8.27 -8.16 -6.64
N ARG A 85 -8.85 -9.22 -6.05
CA ARG A 85 -8.53 -10.62 -6.41
C ARG A 85 -8.89 -11.02 -7.84
N LYS A 86 -9.79 -10.30 -8.50
CA LYS A 86 -10.18 -10.56 -9.89
C LYS A 86 -9.14 -10.03 -10.89
N ARG A 87 -8.21 -9.19 -10.45
CA ARG A 87 -7.19 -8.59 -11.33
C ARG A 87 -6.09 -9.58 -11.67
N LYS A 88 -5.55 -9.44 -12.88
CA LYS A 88 -4.32 -10.12 -13.29
C LYS A 88 -3.12 -9.47 -12.62
N ASN A 89 -2.09 -10.27 -12.38
CA ASN A 89 -0.80 -9.74 -11.92
C ASN A 89 -0.22 -8.79 -12.97
N PHE A 90 0.55 -7.79 -12.54
CA PHE A 90 1.17 -6.82 -13.45
C PHE A 90 2.01 -7.50 -14.54
N SER A 91 2.73 -8.57 -14.20
CA SER A 91 3.56 -9.35 -15.13
C SER A 91 2.77 -10.07 -16.24
N GLU A 92 1.47 -10.24 -16.08
CA GLU A 92 0.58 -10.90 -17.05
C GLU A 92 -0.14 -9.89 -17.95
N LEU A 93 0.04 -8.59 -17.71
CA LEU A 93 -0.53 -7.56 -18.54
C LEU A 93 0.23 -7.49 -19.87
N THR A 94 -0.53 -7.31 -20.95
CA THR A 94 0.05 -7.06 -22.27
C THR A 94 0.61 -5.65 -22.31
N ALA A 95 1.90 -5.51 -22.57
CA ALA A 95 2.51 -4.21 -22.83
C ALA A 95 1.91 -3.62 -24.12
N LEU A 96 1.47 -2.37 -24.05
CA LEU A 96 0.92 -1.62 -25.17
C LEU A 96 1.66 -0.30 -25.30
N ASP A 97 1.68 0.24 -26.53
CA ASP A 97 2.15 1.60 -26.75
C ASP A 97 1.27 2.61 -25.99
N PRO A 98 1.86 3.70 -25.47
CA PRO A 98 1.13 4.67 -24.67
C PRO A 98 0.04 5.36 -25.51
N GLN A 99 -1.22 4.99 -25.26
CA GLN A 99 -2.40 5.59 -25.88
C GLN A 99 -3.57 5.64 -24.87
N PRO A 100 -4.34 6.74 -24.82
CA PRO A 100 -4.19 7.98 -25.58
C PRO A 100 -3.03 8.87 -25.09
N ARG A 101 -2.59 9.81 -25.93
CA ARG A 101 -1.60 10.83 -25.53
C ARG A 101 -2.15 11.68 -24.38
N ILE A 102 -1.35 11.83 -23.32
CA ILE A 102 -1.65 12.77 -22.24
C ILE A 102 -1.30 14.19 -22.74
N SER A 103 -2.26 15.11 -22.71
CA SER A 103 -1.99 16.54 -22.95
C SER A 103 -1.55 17.20 -21.64
N LEU A 104 -0.38 17.83 -21.66
CA LEU A 104 0.11 18.64 -20.54
C LEU A 104 -0.28 20.12 -20.67
N GLU A 105 -0.91 20.50 -21.79
CA GLU A 105 -1.35 21.86 -22.02
C GLU A 105 -2.56 22.20 -21.15
N HIS A 106 -2.50 23.35 -20.50
CA HIS A 106 -3.62 23.93 -19.77
C HIS A 106 -3.68 25.44 -20.04
N ARG A 107 -4.82 26.07 -19.73
CA ARG A 107 -4.98 27.51 -19.92
C ARG A 107 -3.90 28.26 -19.14
N GLY A 108 -3.15 29.12 -19.85
CA GLY A 108 -2.07 29.91 -19.26
C GLY A 108 -0.71 29.20 -19.13
N CYS A 109 -0.51 28.02 -19.74
CA CYS A 109 0.78 27.33 -19.62
C CYS A 109 1.93 28.07 -20.35
N PRO A 110 3.16 28.06 -19.80
CA PRO A 110 4.35 28.55 -20.50
C PRO A 110 4.62 27.76 -21.78
N PRO A 111 5.28 28.36 -22.80
CA PRO A 111 5.66 27.65 -24.03
C PRO A 111 6.46 26.35 -23.80
N ALA A 112 7.19 26.24 -22.69
CA ALA A 112 7.95 25.05 -22.31
C ALA A 112 7.07 23.82 -21.99
N CYS A 113 5.78 24.02 -21.67
CA CYS A 113 4.83 22.93 -21.44
C CYS A 113 4.14 22.44 -22.73
N ARG A 114 4.46 23.05 -23.88
CA ARG A 114 3.98 22.60 -25.20
C ARG A 114 4.94 21.53 -25.71
N LEU A 115 4.72 20.28 -25.30
CA LEU A 115 5.36 19.15 -25.97
C LEU A 115 4.76 19.08 -27.38
N ILE A 116 5.51 19.48 -28.40
CA ILE A 116 5.15 19.26 -29.80
C ILE A 116 5.24 17.76 -30.07
#